data_AF-A0A9E2MIH2-F1
#
_entry.id   AF-A0A9E2MIH2-F1
#
_cell.length_a   1.000
_cell.length_b   1.000
_cell.length_c   1.000
_cell.angle_alpha   90.00
_cell.angle_beta   90.00
_cell.angle_gamma   90.00
#
_symmetry.space_group_name_H-M   'P 1'
#
loop_
_entity.id
_entity.type
_entity.pdbx_description
1 polymer ?
#
loop_
_entity_poly.entity_id
_entity_poly.type
_entity_poly.pdbx_seq_one_letter_code
_entity_poly.pdbx_strand_id
1 'polypeptide(L)'
;MRTGWLLDLYARSGEGVVLWLLGEDGIRYRFTSIFPVTFYAAGSPVQLRALWKHLKSQPVQVELTRTQRRELFQASPLTVLAVQ
;
A
#
# COMPACT_ATOMS: atom_id res chain seq x y z
N MET A 1 -5.86 -5.84 -24.00
CA MET A 1 -4.82 -5.64 -22.97
C MET A 1 -3.64 -5.00 -23.68
N ARG A 2 -3.09 -3.88 -23.19
CA ARG A 2 -1.92 -3.23 -23.81
C ARG A 2 -0.65 -3.88 -23.26
N THR A 3 0.27 -4.29 -24.14
CA THR A 3 1.56 -4.92 -23.83
C THR A 3 2.70 -3.98 -24.23
N GLY A 4 3.81 -4.02 -23.51
CA GLY A 4 4.91 -3.10 -23.74
C GLY A 4 5.90 -3.04 -22.58
N TRP A 5 6.80 -2.06 -22.63
CA TRP A 5 7.87 -1.86 -21.65
C TRP A 5 7.51 -0.77 -20.65
N LEU A 6 7.76 -1.05 -19.36
CA LEU A 6 7.67 -0.06 -18.30
C LEU A 6 8.74 1.01 -18.52
N LEU A 7 8.35 2.25 -18.75
CA LEU A 7 9.27 3.38 -18.92
C LEU A 7 9.53 4.11 -17.61
N ASP A 8 8.46 4.42 -16.88
CA ASP A 8 8.55 5.20 -15.65
C ASP A 8 7.38 4.89 -14.71
N LEU A 9 7.63 5.00 -13.41
CA LEU A 9 6.66 4.79 -12.35
C LEU A 9 6.96 5.74 -11.19
N TYR A 10 6.07 6.70 -10.95
CA TYR A 10 6.27 7.70 -9.90
C TYR A 10 4.98 8.05 -9.17
N ALA A 11 5.13 8.42 -7.90
CA ALA A 11 4.05 8.94 -7.09
C ALA A 11 3.74 10.38 -7.52
N ARG A 12 2.45 10.72 -7.58
CA ARG A 12 1.97 12.09 -7.82
C ARG A 12 0.98 12.44 -6.73
N SER A 13 1.29 13.50 -5.97
CA SER A 13 0.43 13.98 -4.89
C SER A 13 -1.00 14.19 -5.40
N GLY A 14 -1.98 13.61 -4.71
CA GLY A 14 -3.40 13.67 -5.07
C GLY A 14 -3.86 12.74 -6.20
N GLU A 15 -2.96 12.16 -7.01
CA GLU A 15 -3.30 11.30 -8.16
C GLU A 15 -2.85 9.83 -8.00
N GLY A 16 -2.20 9.49 -6.88
CA GLY A 16 -1.70 8.15 -6.62
C GLY A 16 -0.38 7.88 -7.36
N VAL A 17 -0.34 6.85 -8.20
CA VAL A 17 0.84 6.47 -8.98
C VAL A 17 0.56 6.67 -10.47
N VAL A 18 1.52 7.29 -11.14
CA VAL A 18 1.56 7.45 -12.60
C VAL A 18 2.48 6.38 -13.17
N LEU A 19 1.96 5.64 -14.14
CA LEU A 19 2.67 4.61 -14.91
C LEU A 19 2.78 5.05 -16.37
N TRP A 20 4.00 5.05 -16.91
CA TRP A 20 4.25 5.18 -18.33
C TRP A 20 4.67 3.86 -18.94
N LEU A 21 3.99 3.46 -20.02
CA LEU A 21 4.27 2.27 -20.81
C LEU A 21 4.63 2.68 -22.23
N LEU A 22 5.71 2.13 -22.79
CA LEU A 22 5.96 2.13 -24.24
C LEU A 22 5.31 0.88 -24.83
N GLY A 23 4.22 1.06 -25.56
CA GLY A 23 3.55 -0.04 -26.24
C GLY A 23 4.43 -0.67 -27.32
N GLU A 24 4.15 -1.92 -27.65
CA GLU A 24 4.78 -2.61 -28.79
C GLU A 24 4.49 -1.93 -30.14
N ASP A 25 3.44 -1.11 -30.18
CA ASP A 25 3.10 -0.20 -31.29
C ASP A 25 3.99 1.06 -31.35
N GLY A 26 4.93 1.22 -30.42
CA GLY A 26 5.80 2.39 -30.30
C GLY A 26 5.13 3.61 -29.65
N ILE A 27 3.87 3.49 -29.23
CA ILE A 27 3.11 4.59 -28.62
C ILE A 27 3.35 4.62 -27.11
N ARG A 28 3.43 5.83 -26.54
CA ARG A 28 3.52 6.03 -25.09
C ARG A 28 2.12 6.11 -24.48
N TYR A 29 1.88 5.29 -23.47
CA TYR A 29 0.64 5.25 -22.72
C TYR A 29 0.86 5.70 -21.28
N ARG A 30 0.05 6.66 -20.82
CA ARG A 30 0.01 7.11 -19.44
C ARG A 30 -1.19 6.50 -18.73
N PHE A 31 -0.96 5.89 -17.58
CA PHE A 31 -1.99 5.40 -16.68
C PHE A 31 -1.86 6.07 -15.31
N THR A 32 -3.00 6.29 -14.67
CA THR A 32 -3.10 6.78 -13.30
C THR A 32 -3.88 5.77 -12.49
N SER A 33 -3.32 5.30 -11.38
CA SER A 33 -4.04 4.44 -10.43
C SER A 33 -4.00 5.07 -9.05
N ILE A 34 -5.14 4.98 -8.36
CA ILE A 34 -5.17 5.17 -6.92
C ILE A 34 -4.24 4.09 -6.33
N PHE A 35 -3.32 4.53 -5.46
CA PHE A 35 -2.34 3.65 -4.84
C PHE A 35 -2.16 4.12 -3.39
N PRO A 36 -3.07 3.70 -2.48
CA PRO A 36 -3.03 4.16 -1.10
C PRO A 36 -1.79 3.61 -0.39
N VAL A 37 -1.19 4.43 0.48
CA VAL A 37 -0.05 4.01 1.28
C VAL A 37 -0.56 3.29 2.51
N THR A 38 -0.12 2.05 2.72
CA THR A 38 -0.46 1.28 3.92
C THR A 38 0.79 0.98 4.74
N PHE A 39 0.76 1.33 6.02
CA PHE A 39 1.75 0.90 7.01
C PHE A 39 1.27 -0.34 7.75
N TYR A 40 2.20 -1.20 8.15
CA TYR A 40 1.90 -2.41 8.91
C TYR A 40 2.68 -2.42 10.23
N ALA A 41 1.98 -2.66 11.33
CA ALA A 41 2.56 -2.83 12.65
C ALA A 41 2.32 -4.25 13.17
N ALA A 42 3.38 -4.95 13.55
CA ALA A 42 3.31 -6.24 14.24
C ALA A 42 3.45 -6.05 15.76
N GLY A 43 2.93 -6.99 16.54
CA GLY A 43 3.03 -6.97 18.00
C GLY A 43 2.06 -7.95 18.64
N SER A 44 2.11 -8.04 19.97
CA SER A 44 1.13 -8.85 20.71
C SER A 44 -0.30 -8.32 20.51
N PRO A 45 -1.35 -9.15 20.70
CA PRO A 45 -2.74 -8.71 20.55
C PRO A 45 -3.10 -7.48 21.40
N VAL A 46 -2.52 -7.38 22.60
CA VAL A 46 -2.68 -6.26 23.53
C VAL A 46 -2.07 -4.98 22.95
N GLN A 47 -0.84 -5.05 22.45
CA GLN A 47 -0.17 -3.91 21.81
C GLN A 47 -0.92 -3.44 20.55
N LEU A 48 -1.38 -4.37 19.70
CA LEU A 48 -2.15 -4.02 18.51
C LEU A 48 -3.49 -3.36 18.88
N ARG A 49 -4.12 -3.75 19.99
CA ARG A 49 -5.36 -3.11 20.46
C ARG A 49 -5.09 -1.72 21.02
N ALA A 50 -3.98 -1.53 21.73
CA ALA A 50 -3.57 -0.22 22.23
C ALA A 50 -3.27 0.74 21.07
N LEU A 51 -2.50 0.29 20.08
CA LEU A 51 -2.20 1.07 18.88
C LEU A 51 -3.48 1.45 18.11
N TRP A 52 -4.41 0.51 17.95
CA TRP A 52 -5.70 0.80 17.32
C TRP A 52 -6.44 1.96 17.98
N LYS A 53 -6.57 1.91 19.32
CA LYS A 53 -7.26 2.95 20.09
C LYS A 53 -6.55 4.29 19.94
N HIS A 54 -5.22 4.28 20.04
CA HIS A 54 -4.40 5.47 19.90
C HIS A 54 -4.53 6.12 18.52
N LEU A 55 -4.54 5.33 17.44
CA LEU A 55 -4.69 5.84 16.08
C LEU A 55 -6.09 6.39 15.83
N LYS A 56 -7.14 5.76 16.36
CA LYS A 56 -8.52 6.28 16.26
C LYS A 56 -8.76 7.58 17.03
N SER A 57 -7.93 7.91 18.02
CA SER A 57 -8.03 9.19 18.73
C SER A 57 -7.25 10.33 18.06
N GLN A 58 -6.52 10.07 16.98
CA GLN A 58 -5.77 11.12 16.27
C GLN A 58 -6.68 11.93 15.33
N PRO A 59 -6.32 13.18 15.03
CA PRO A 59 -7.09 14.02 14.10
C PRO A 59 -7.04 13.51 12.65
N VAL A 60 -5.98 12.78 12.28
CA VAL A 60 -5.86 12.15 10.96
C VAL A 60 -6.77 10.93 10.90
N GLN A 61 -7.70 10.93 9.93
CA GLN A 61 -8.56 9.79 9.66
C GLN A 61 -7.75 8.70 8.97
N VAL A 62 -7.65 7.54 9.63
CA VAL A 62 -7.05 6.33 9.07
C VAL A 62 -8.02 5.16 9.09
N GLU A 63 -7.93 4.35 8.06
CA GLU A 63 -8.54 3.04 7.97
C GLU A 63 -7.63 2.04 8.69
N LEU A 64 -8.22 1.28 9.62
CA LEU A 64 -7.51 0.31 10.43
C LEU A 64 -8.09 -1.06 10.16
N THR A 65 -7.23 -2.03 9.86
CA THR A 65 -7.64 -3.43 9.62
C THR A 65 -6.65 -4.37 10.26
N ARG A 66 -7.15 -5.34 11.06
CA ARG A 66 -6.32 -6.47 11.48
C ARG A 66 -6.28 -7.51 10.35
N THR A 67 -5.08 -7.93 9.99
CA THR A 67 -4.88 -8.88 8.89
C THR A 67 -3.63 -9.72 9.13
N GLN A 68 -3.37 -10.69 8.26
CA GLN A 68 -2.15 -11.47 8.25
C GLN A 68 -1.26 -11.05 7.07
N ARG A 69 0.06 -10.98 7.30
CA ARG A 69 1.05 -10.69 6.26
C ARG A 69 2.24 -11.63 6.38
N ARG A 70 2.79 -11.99 5.22
CA ARG A 70 4.05 -12.71 5.16
C ARG A 70 5.19 -11.72 5.42
N GLU A 71 6.04 -12.06 6.36
CA GLU A 71 7.30 -11.38 6.63
C GLU A 71 8.43 -12.31 6.17
N LEU A 72 9.50 -11.76 5.61
CA LEU A 72 10.52 -12.53 4.87
C LEU A 72 11.24 -13.55 5.77
N PHE A 73 11.38 -13.25 7.06
CA PHE A 73 12.14 -14.05 8.02
C PHE A 73 11.26 -14.81 9.02
N GLN A 74 9.94 -14.84 8.80
CA GLN A 74 9.00 -15.57 9.65
C GLN A 74 8.50 -16.82 8.94
N ALA A 75 8.48 -17.94 9.68
CA ALA A 75 8.00 -19.21 9.15
C ALA A 75 6.49 -19.21 8.86
N SER A 76 5.72 -18.40 9.60
CA SER A 76 4.27 -18.26 9.46
C SER A 76 3.86 -16.79 9.29
N PRO A 77 2.70 -16.52 8.65
CA PRO A 77 2.19 -15.16 8.54
C PRO A 77 2.01 -14.50 9.91
N LEU A 78 2.47 -13.26 10.03
CA LEU A 78 2.28 -12.45 11.23
C LEU A 78 0.91 -11.80 11.23
N THR A 79 0.28 -11.77 12.41
CA THR A 79 -0.86 -10.88 12.63
C THR A 79 -0.35 -9.45 12.77
N VAL A 80 -0.90 -8.56 11.96
CA VAL A 80 -0.51 -7.15 11.88
C VAL A 80 -1.74 -6.25 11.93
N LEU A 81 -1.51 -5.01 12.34
CA LEU A 81 -2.43 -3.90 12.11
C LEU A 81 -2.01 -3.17 10.85
N ALA A 82 -2.87 -3.16 9.83
CA ALA A 82 -2.77 -2.31 8.66
C ALA A 82 -3.35 -0.92 8.98
N VAL A 83 -2.61 0.12 8.59
CA VAL A 83 -2.96 1.53 8.79
C VAL A 83 -2.87 2.21 7.42
N GLN A 84 -4.00 2.67 6.88
CA GLN A 84 -4.12 3.33 5.59
C GLN A 84 -4.76 4.70 5.73
#